data_AF-A0A5J4TAK2-F1
#
_entry.id   AF-A0A5J4TAK2-F1
#
_cell.length_a   1.000
_cell.length_b   1.000
_cell.length_c   1.000
_cell.angle_alpha   90.00
_cell.angle_beta   90.00
_cell.angle_gamma   90.00
#
_symmetry.space_group_name_H-M   'P 1'
#
loop_
_entity.id
_entity.type
_entity.pdbx_description
1 polymer ?
#
loop_
_entity_poly.entity_id
_entity_poly.type
_entity_poly.pdbx_seq_one_letter_code
_entity_poly.pdbx_strand_id
1 'polypeptide(L)' 'MVIKVAINGFGRIGRLVFRILRKRQDVFKVVAIHDLAGGKALAH' A
#
# COMPACT_ATOMS: atom_id res chain seq x y z
N MET A 1 -16.28 9.45 -5.07
CA MET A 1 -14.98 10.16 -5.08
C MET A 1 -13.95 9.25 -4.45
N VAL A 2 -12.79 9.01 -5.07
CA VAL A 2 -11.82 8.01 -4.59
C VAL A 2 -10.73 8.67 -3.75
N ILE A 3 -10.47 8.14 -2.54
CA ILE A 3 -9.44 8.63 -1.62
C ILE A 3 -8.07 8.11 -2.06
N LYS A 4 -7.13 9.02 -2.31
CA LYS A 4 -5.74 8.69 -2.65
C LYS A 4 -4.94 8.47 -1.36
N VAL A 5 -4.26 7.34 -1.27
CA VAL A 5 -3.52 6.93 -0.07
C VAL A 5 -2.06 6.62 -0.43
N ALA A 6 -1.12 7.14 0.35
CA ALA A 6 0.27 6.69 0.35
C ALA A 6 0.55 5.86 1.60
N ILE A 7 1.39 4.83 1.48
CA ILE A 7 1.81 4.00 2.62
C ILE A 7 3.30 4.25 2.87
N ASN A 8 3.63 4.80 4.06
CA ASN A 8 5.01 4.98 4.50
C ASN A 8 5.34 3.93 5.58
N GLY A 9 6.19 2.97 5.23
CA GLY A 9 6.44 1.75 6.01
C GLY A 9 5.64 0.57 5.47
N PHE A 10 6.21 -0.15 4.50
CA PHE A 10 5.66 -1.36 3.87
C PHE A 10 6.11 -2.67 4.54
N GLY A 11 6.27 -2.62 5.87
CA GLY A 11 6.50 -3.77 6.73
C GLY A 11 5.24 -4.61 6.98
N ARG A 12 5.16 -5.24 8.16
CA ARG A 12 4.04 -6.15 8.52
C ARG A 12 2.67 -5.48 8.37
N ILE A 13 2.49 -4.30 8.94
CA ILE A 13 1.20 -3.58 8.92
C ILE A 13 0.91 -2.95 7.57
N GLY A 14 1.90 -2.29 6.95
CA GLY A 14 1.72 -1.66 5.63
C GLY A 14 1.23 -2.65 4.56
N ARG A 15 1.76 -3.88 4.55
CA ARG A 15 1.30 -4.95 3.62
C ARG A 15 -0.12 -5.40 3.90
N LEU A 16 -0.52 -5.54 5.16
CA LEU A 16 -1.88 -5.92 5.54
C LEU A 16 -2.88 -4.82 5.16
N VAL A 17 -2.53 -3.56 5.44
CA VAL A 17 -3.33 -2.38 5.05
C VAL A 17 -3.48 -2.33 3.53
N PHE A 18 -2.39 -2.46 2.76
CA PHE A 18 -2.46 -2.50 1.30
C PHE A 18 -3.39 -3.59 0.78
N ARG A 19 -3.33 -4.80 1.36
CA ARG A 19 -4.21 -5.92 0.98
C ARG A 19 -5.69 -5.61 1.25
N ILE A 20 -6.01 -4.93 2.35
CA ILE A 20 -7.38 -4.51 2.67
C ILE A 20 -7.85 -3.40 1.73
N LEU A 21 -7.03 -2.37 1.51
CA LEU A 21 -7.34 -1.26 0.61
C LEU A 21 -7.55 -1.74 -0.83
N ARG A 22 -6.77 -2.74 -1.27
CA ARG A 22 -6.95 -3.37 -2.59
C ARG A 22 -8.30 -4.11 -2.74
N LYS A 23 -8.99 -4.45 -1.66
CA LYS A 23 -10.36 -5.00 -1.70
C LYS A 23 -11.45 -3.92 -1.74
N ARG A 24 -11.10 -2.64 -1.54
CA ARG A 24 -12.01 -1.49 -1.44
C ARG A 24 -11.63 -0.42 -2.47
N GLN A 25 -11.40 -0.84 -3.72
CA GLN A 25 -10.85 0.00 -4.79
C GLN A 25 -11.83 1.10 -5.25
N ASP A 26 -13.11 0.89 -5.00
CA ASP A 26 -14.21 1.83 -5.18
C ASP A 26 -14.10 3.05 -4.25
N VAL A 27 -13.47 2.88 -3.09
CA VAL A 27 -13.27 3.94 -2.09
C VAL A 27 -11.83 4.44 -2.05
N PHE A 28 -10.84 3.54 -2.19
CA PHE A 28 -9.43 3.84 -1.97
C PHE A 28 -8.55 3.49 -3.17
N LYS A 29 -7.60 4.38 -3.48
CA LYS A 29 -6.52 4.14 -4.44
C LYS A 29 -5.18 4.37 -3.76
N VAL A 30 -4.38 3.31 -3.62
CA VAL A 30 -2.99 3.44 -3.18
C VAL A 30 -2.18 4.02 -4.33
N VAL A 31 -1.56 5.17 -4.10
CA VAL A 31 -0.82 5.92 -5.14
C VAL A 31 0.70 5.85 -4.97
N ALA A 32 1.18 5.54 -3.76
CA ALA A 32 2.59 5.41 -3.48
C ALA A 32 2.81 4.46 -2.29
N ILE A 33 3.95 3.76 -2.32
CA ILE A 33 4.47 2.95 -1.22
C ILE A 33 5.93 3.34 -1.03
N HIS A 34 6.32 3.61 0.21
CA HIS A 34 7.70 3.92 0.59
C HIS A 34 8.16 2.98 1.72
N ASP A 35 9.38 2.47 1.61
CA ASP A 35 10.07 1.67 2.62
C ASP A 35 11.60 1.75 2.39
N LEU A 36 12.39 1.20 3.30
CA LEU A 36 13.85 1.13 3.19
C LEU A 36 14.32 -0.01 2.26
N ALA A 37 13.52 -1.06 2.09
CA ALA A 37 13.85 -2.17 1.19
C ALA A 37 13.52 -1.83 -0.28
N GLY A 38 14.31 -2.40 -1.21
CA GLY A 38 14.10 -2.21 -2.64
C GLY A 38 12.79 -2.82 -3.15
N GLY A 39 12.22 -2.26 -4.23
CA GLY A 39 10.90 -2.64 -4.74
C GLY A 39 10.72 -4.13 -5.05
N LYS A 40 11.76 -4.83 -5.54
CA LYS A 40 11.72 -6.29 -5.75
C LYS A 40 11.56 -7.06 -4.44
N ALA A 41 12.24 -6.63 -3.38
CA ALA A 41 12.13 -7.24 -2.06
C ALA A 41 10.76 -6.99 -1.41
N LEU A 42 10.18 -5.80 -1.64
CA LEU A 42 8.83 -5.47 -1.15
C LEU A 42 7.71 -6.23 -1.87
N ALA A 43 7.95 -6.64 -3.12
CA ALA A 43 6.99 -7.35 -3.97
C ALA A 43 7.08 -8.88 -3.88
N HIS A 44 8.14 -9.40 -3.24
CA HIS A 44 8.31 -10.83 -2.97
C HIS A 44 7.25 -11.32 -1.98
#